data_AF-A0AAE3NKY3-F1
#
_entry.id   AF-A0AAE3NKY3-F1
#
_cell.length_a   1.000
_cell.length_b   1.000
_cell.length_c   1.000
_cell.angle_alpha   90.00
_cell.angle_beta   90.00
_cell.angle_gamma   90.00
#
_symmetry.space_group_name_H-M   'P 1'
#
loop_
_entity.id
_entity.type
_entity.pdbx_description
1 polymer ?
#
loop_
_entity_poly.entity_id
_entity_poly.type
_entity_poly.pdbx_seq_one_letter_code
_entity_poly.pdbx_strand_id
1 'polypeptide(L)'
;MPGNFDTGGYAIVPGILPAETCAALAGRLNTDGAGTRELLAQPWCAGLADTLRGHPALAPWLPATHAAIQCTGFDKSAGQNWLVPIHQDLSIPVAEHIGHPALQGWSEKEGRLYVQPPRDVLEHLIAVRLHLDDCGETAGPLRVVPGSHRQGRLTQAQMLAERERRGEVACLSKRGGVLLMRPLLLHASSRSTGAPSRRVLHFVFGPRALPLGLRWAQAV
;
A
#
# COMPACT_ATOMS: atom_id res chain seq x y z
N MET A 1 1.52 -9.82 -16.62
CA MET A 1 0.06 -9.83 -16.86
C MET A 1 -0.59 -8.86 -15.88
N PRO A 2 -1.63 -8.11 -16.28
CA PRO A 2 -2.44 -7.38 -15.30
C PRO A 2 -3.03 -8.41 -14.33
N GLY A 3 -2.74 -8.28 -13.04
CA GLY A 3 -3.22 -9.22 -12.02
C GLY A 3 -4.75 -9.28 -11.99
N ASN A 4 -5.30 -10.39 -11.50
CA ASN A 4 -6.73 -10.47 -11.18
C ASN A 4 -6.93 -10.08 -9.71
N PHE A 5 -7.61 -8.96 -9.46
CA PHE A 5 -7.75 -8.44 -8.09
C PHE A 5 -8.54 -9.38 -7.17
N ASP A 6 -9.60 -10.04 -7.68
CA ASP A 6 -10.51 -10.83 -6.86
C ASP A 6 -9.94 -12.21 -6.52
N THR A 7 -9.23 -12.83 -7.46
CA THR A 7 -8.62 -14.16 -7.25
C THR A 7 -7.17 -14.06 -6.79
N GLY A 8 -6.42 -13.13 -7.36
CA GLY A 8 -4.99 -12.91 -7.12
C GLY A 8 -4.71 -11.92 -6.00
N GLY A 9 -5.65 -11.04 -5.64
CA GLY A 9 -5.49 -10.03 -4.59
C GLY A 9 -4.73 -8.78 -5.04
N TYR A 10 -4.42 -8.65 -6.33
CA TYR A 10 -3.76 -7.47 -6.90
C TYR A 10 -4.17 -7.20 -8.35
N ALA A 11 -4.07 -5.95 -8.79
CA ALA A 11 -4.24 -5.52 -10.17
C ALA A 11 -3.27 -4.38 -10.50
N ILE A 12 -2.81 -4.31 -11.74
CA ILE A 12 -1.93 -3.25 -12.23
C ILE A 12 -2.67 -2.49 -13.33
N VAL A 13 -2.83 -1.18 -13.14
CA VAL A 13 -3.55 -0.29 -14.04
C VAL A 13 -2.59 0.79 -14.54
N PRO A 14 -2.20 0.76 -15.82
CA PRO A 14 -1.28 1.74 -16.37
C PRO A 14 -1.98 3.08 -16.63
N GLY A 15 -1.21 4.17 -16.72
CA GLY A 15 -1.69 5.44 -17.26
C GLY A 15 -2.79 6.14 -16.45
N ILE A 16 -2.78 6.00 -15.13
CA ILE A 16 -3.73 6.70 -14.24
C ILE A 16 -3.38 8.18 -14.12
N LEU A 17 -2.09 8.52 -14.06
CA LEU A 17 -1.64 9.91 -14.06
C LEU A 17 -0.71 10.21 -15.23
N PRO A 18 -0.79 11.43 -15.79
CA PRO A 18 0.20 11.92 -16.74
C PRO A 18 1.60 12.01 -16.16
N ALA A 19 2.61 11.96 -17.03
CA ALA A 19 4.02 11.94 -16.64
C ALA A 19 4.46 13.25 -15.97
N GLU A 20 3.91 14.39 -16.40
CA GLU A 20 4.16 15.71 -15.84
C GLU A 20 3.61 15.84 -14.42
N THR A 21 2.40 15.31 -14.17
CA THR A 21 1.82 15.25 -12.82
C THR A 21 2.68 14.41 -11.90
N CYS A 22 3.15 13.25 -12.38
CA CYS A 22 4.06 12.38 -11.62
C CYS A 22 5.36 13.10 -11.27
N ALA A 23 5.96 13.83 -12.21
CA ALA A 23 7.19 14.59 -11.96
C ALA A 23 6.98 15.69 -10.90
N ALA A 24 5.87 16.42 -10.98
CA ALA A 24 5.52 17.45 -10.00
C ALA A 24 5.29 16.86 -8.59
N LEU A 25 4.63 15.70 -8.49
CA LEU A 25 4.44 14.98 -7.24
C LEU A 25 5.76 14.43 -6.69
N ALA A 26 6.63 13.93 -7.57
CA ALA A 26 7.92 13.39 -7.18
C ALA A 26 8.84 14.45 -6.56
N GLY A 27 8.76 15.70 -7.02
CA GLY A 27 9.46 16.83 -6.39
C GLY A 27 8.93 17.21 -5.00
N ARG A 28 7.73 16.74 -4.61
CA ARG A 28 7.16 16.95 -3.27
C ARG A 28 7.57 15.87 -2.27
N LEU A 29 8.01 14.71 -2.76
CA LEU A 29 8.64 13.67 -1.93
C LEU A 29 10.08 14.08 -1.65
N ASN A 30 10.26 15.07 -0.78
CA ASN A 30 11.59 15.39 -0.25
C ASN A 30 11.73 14.65 1.09
N THR A 31 12.01 13.35 1.00
CA THR A 31 12.17 12.49 2.19
C THR A 31 13.64 12.38 2.55
N ASP A 32 14.06 13.06 3.61
CA ASP A 32 15.32 12.73 4.30
C ASP A 32 15.13 11.41 5.06
N GLY A 33 15.18 10.27 4.35
CA GLY A 33 15.11 8.92 4.93
C GLY A 33 14.13 7.96 4.25
N ALA A 34 13.81 6.84 4.92
CA ALA A 34 13.10 5.67 4.38
C ALA A 34 11.60 5.88 4.03
N GLY A 35 11.10 7.12 4.09
CA GLY A 35 9.71 7.51 3.84
C GLY A 35 8.99 8.10 5.06
N THR A 36 7.95 8.91 4.83
CA THR A 36 7.01 9.39 5.87
C THR A 36 5.63 8.77 5.68
N ARG A 37 4.94 8.46 6.78
CA ARG A 37 3.59 7.88 6.81
C ARG A 37 2.46 8.91 6.89
N GLU A 38 2.83 10.18 7.03
CA GLU A 38 1.89 11.27 7.34
C GLU A 38 1.57 12.15 6.12
N LEU A 39 1.87 11.69 4.90
CA LEU A 39 1.62 12.50 3.69
C LEU A 39 0.15 12.84 3.52
N LEU A 40 -0.77 11.98 3.97
CA LEU A 40 -2.20 12.22 3.83
C LEU A 40 -2.68 13.49 4.55
N ALA A 41 -1.95 13.97 5.56
CA ALA A 41 -2.24 15.24 6.22
C ALA A 41 -1.99 16.46 5.32
N GLN A 42 -1.22 16.29 4.24
CA GLN A 42 -0.92 17.35 3.30
C GLN A 42 -2.10 17.57 2.33
N PRO A 43 -2.58 18.81 2.12
CA PRO A 43 -3.75 19.08 1.27
C PRO A 43 -3.62 18.53 -0.16
N TRP A 44 -2.41 18.59 -0.72
CA TRP A 44 -2.15 18.05 -2.07
C TRP A 44 -2.27 16.54 -2.14
N CYS A 45 -1.93 15.83 -1.06
CA CYS A 45 -1.99 14.38 -0.99
C CYS A 45 -3.43 13.92 -0.76
N ALA A 46 -4.18 14.64 0.08
CA ALA A 46 -5.62 14.44 0.23
C ALA A 46 -6.38 14.65 -1.10
N GLY A 47 -6.11 15.74 -1.81
CA GLY A 47 -6.71 15.98 -3.13
C GLY A 47 -6.31 14.93 -4.18
N LEU A 48 -5.09 14.40 -4.09
CA LEU A 48 -4.66 13.28 -4.93
C LEU A 48 -5.41 11.98 -4.57
N ALA A 49 -5.66 11.71 -3.29
CA ALA A 49 -6.46 10.56 -2.86
C ALA A 49 -7.89 10.62 -3.44
N ASP A 50 -8.51 11.81 -3.44
CA ASP A 50 -9.81 12.03 -4.07
C ASP A 50 -9.76 11.79 -5.58
N THR A 51 -8.72 12.27 -6.24
CA THR A 51 -8.49 12.05 -7.68
C THR A 51 -8.39 10.56 -8.00
N LEU A 52 -7.61 9.80 -7.22
CA LEU A 52 -7.46 8.35 -7.41
C LEU A 52 -8.77 7.61 -7.12
N ARG A 53 -9.47 7.95 -6.03
CA ARG A 53 -10.76 7.36 -5.66
C ARG A 53 -11.84 7.60 -6.71
N GLY A 54 -11.85 8.78 -7.32
CA GLY A 54 -12.79 9.15 -8.38
C GLY A 54 -12.40 8.66 -9.78
N HIS A 55 -11.22 8.07 -9.96
CA HIS A 55 -10.73 7.70 -11.29
C HIS A 55 -11.52 6.51 -11.87
N PRO A 56 -12.16 6.62 -13.06
CA PRO A 56 -13.01 5.56 -13.61
C PRO A 56 -12.31 4.22 -13.79
N ALA A 57 -11.02 4.22 -14.15
CA ALA A 57 -10.25 2.98 -14.31
C ALA A 57 -9.95 2.25 -12.99
N LEU A 58 -10.12 2.91 -11.83
CA LEU A 58 -9.92 2.31 -10.51
C LEU A 58 -11.23 1.88 -9.85
N ALA A 59 -12.37 2.42 -10.33
CA ALA A 59 -13.71 2.16 -9.79
C ALA A 59 -14.10 0.67 -9.65
N PRO A 60 -13.64 -0.28 -10.52
CA PRO A 60 -13.96 -1.70 -10.34
C PRO A 60 -13.43 -2.30 -9.03
N TRP A 61 -12.39 -1.71 -8.45
CA TRP A 61 -11.69 -2.26 -7.28
C TRP A 61 -11.64 -1.31 -6.10
N LEU A 62 -11.79 0.00 -6.33
CA LEU A 62 -11.76 1.05 -5.30
C LEU A 62 -13.14 1.68 -5.16
N PRO A 63 -13.95 1.26 -4.16
CA PRO A 63 -15.29 1.79 -3.98
C PRO A 63 -15.28 3.29 -3.64
N ALA A 64 -16.21 4.05 -4.22
CA ALA A 64 -16.36 5.48 -3.94
C ALA A 64 -16.70 5.78 -2.47
N THR A 65 -17.27 4.78 -1.76
CA THR A 65 -17.61 4.82 -0.34
C THR A 65 -16.40 4.76 0.58
N HIS A 66 -15.25 4.30 0.09
CA HIS A 66 -14.03 4.23 0.88
C HIS A 66 -13.43 5.62 1.06
N ALA A 67 -12.71 5.82 2.16
CA ALA A 67 -11.90 7.00 2.42
C ALA A 67 -10.42 6.61 2.41
N ALA A 68 -9.54 7.52 2.00
CA ALA A 68 -8.11 7.33 2.25
C ALA A 68 -7.84 7.55 3.74
N ILE A 69 -7.09 6.63 4.34
CA ILE A 69 -6.81 6.61 5.79
C ILE A 69 -5.32 6.78 6.12
N GLN A 70 -4.47 6.56 5.11
CA GLN A 70 -3.03 6.73 5.19
C GLN A 70 -2.45 6.97 3.79
N CYS A 71 -1.35 7.72 3.71
CA CYS A 71 -0.47 7.73 2.56
C CYS A 71 0.99 7.71 3.03
N THR A 72 1.73 6.69 2.63
CA THR A 72 3.18 6.57 2.87
C THR A 72 3.94 6.88 1.59
N GLY A 73 4.93 7.76 1.67
CA GLY A 73 5.87 8.01 0.57
C GLY A 73 7.07 7.10 0.68
N PHE A 74 7.45 6.44 -0.41
CA PHE A 74 8.70 5.68 -0.49
C PHE A 74 9.60 6.30 -1.56
N ASP A 75 10.84 6.60 -1.23
CA ASP A 75 11.89 6.95 -2.19
C ASP A 75 13.06 5.97 -2.05
N LYS A 76 13.17 5.06 -3.02
CA LYS A 76 14.26 4.10 -3.06
C LYS A 76 15.31 4.60 -4.06
N SER A 77 16.38 5.20 -3.56
CA SER A 77 17.51 5.66 -4.36
C SER A 77 18.74 4.76 -4.20
N ALA A 78 19.80 5.00 -4.97
CA ALA A 78 21.06 4.27 -4.86
C ALA A 78 21.66 4.32 -3.44
N GLY A 79 21.54 5.46 -2.75
CA GLY A 79 21.98 5.63 -1.36
C GLY A 79 21.00 5.07 -0.31
N GLN A 80 19.80 4.71 -0.73
CA GLN A 80 18.69 4.30 0.14
C GLN A 80 18.02 3.02 -0.39
N ASN A 81 18.79 1.93 -0.37
CA ASN A 81 18.43 0.66 -1.02
C ASN A 81 18.17 -0.47 0.00
N TRP A 82 17.03 -0.43 0.68
CA TRP A 82 16.66 -1.45 1.67
C TRP A 82 15.87 -2.63 1.05
N LEU A 83 15.95 -3.79 1.69
CA LEU A 83 15.11 -4.96 1.40
C LEU A 83 13.86 -4.89 2.26
N VAL A 84 12.69 -5.20 1.70
CA VAL A 84 11.49 -5.47 2.48
C VAL A 84 11.21 -6.97 2.43
N PRO A 85 11.36 -7.70 3.55
CA PRO A 85 11.05 -9.13 3.63
C PRO A 85 9.59 -9.43 3.27
N ILE A 86 9.28 -10.70 3.06
CA ILE A 86 7.89 -11.13 2.83
C ILE A 86 7.04 -10.85 4.08
N HIS A 87 5.91 -10.16 3.88
CA HIS A 87 5.00 -9.75 4.97
C HIS A 87 3.57 -9.49 4.46
N GLN A 88 2.69 -9.13 5.40
CA GLN A 88 1.35 -8.60 5.16
C GLN A 88 1.24 -7.22 5.83
N ASP A 89 0.36 -6.36 5.30
CA ASP A 89 0.05 -5.06 5.89
C ASP A 89 -1.07 -5.23 6.93
N LEU A 90 -0.68 -5.39 8.21
CA LEU A 90 -1.60 -5.79 9.29
C LEU A 90 -2.03 -4.66 10.23
N SER A 91 -1.34 -3.53 10.21
CA SER A 91 -1.54 -2.42 11.13
C SER A 91 -2.26 -1.25 10.45
N ILE A 92 -3.26 -0.69 11.12
CA ILE A 92 -4.02 0.46 10.65
C ILE A 92 -3.87 1.65 11.60
N PRO A 93 -3.87 2.90 11.12
CA PRO A 93 -3.84 4.09 11.96
C PRO A 93 -5.23 4.37 12.58
N VAL A 94 -5.27 4.64 13.88
CA VAL A 94 -6.52 4.89 14.62
C VAL A 94 -6.39 6.11 15.52
N ALA A 95 -7.51 6.77 15.81
CA ALA A 95 -7.54 8.03 16.57
C ALA A 95 -7.22 7.84 18.05
N GLU A 96 -7.55 6.67 18.61
CA GLU A 96 -7.43 6.42 20.04
C GLU A 96 -7.25 4.92 20.34
N HIS A 97 -6.75 4.64 21.55
CA HIS A 97 -6.60 3.28 22.04
C HIS A 97 -7.94 2.75 22.57
N ILE A 98 -8.39 1.61 22.04
CA ILE A 98 -9.62 0.95 22.48
C ILE A 98 -9.27 -0.38 23.17
N GLY A 99 -9.71 -0.54 24.42
CA GLY A 99 -9.52 -1.77 25.20
C GLY A 99 -10.46 -2.90 24.77
N HIS A 100 -10.28 -3.43 23.56
CA HIS A 100 -11.08 -4.55 23.04
C HIS A 100 -10.18 -5.78 22.76
N PRO A 101 -10.56 -7.00 23.19
CA PRO A 101 -9.68 -8.18 23.11
C PRO A 101 -9.32 -8.62 21.69
N ALA A 102 -10.16 -8.26 20.71
CA ALA A 102 -9.88 -8.53 19.29
C ALA A 102 -8.88 -7.55 18.65
N LEU A 103 -8.44 -6.52 19.38
CA LEU A 103 -7.46 -5.53 18.94
C LEU A 103 -6.09 -5.83 19.55
N GLN A 104 -5.07 -5.94 18.71
CA GLN A 104 -3.74 -6.40 19.12
C GLN A 104 -2.64 -5.54 18.51
N GLY A 105 -1.39 -5.75 18.95
CA GLY A 105 -0.22 -5.17 18.30
C GLY A 105 -0.23 -3.64 18.25
N TRP A 106 -0.70 -3.00 19.32
CA TRP A 106 -0.69 -1.56 19.47
C TRP A 106 0.74 -1.01 19.37
N SER A 107 0.91 0.07 18.61
CA SER A 107 2.20 0.74 18.42
C SER A 107 2.00 2.20 18.07
N GLU A 108 3.01 3.02 18.33
CA GLU A 108 3.03 4.41 17.89
C GLU A 108 4.13 4.61 16.83
N LYS A 109 3.81 5.33 15.76
CA LYS A 109 4.74 5.65 14.67
C LYS A 109 4.50 7.08 14.23
N GLU A 110 5.55 7.91 14.22
CA GLU A 110 5.46 9.33 13.83
C GLU A 110 4.35 10.08 14.62
N GLY A 111 4.17 9.76 15.91
CA GLY A 111 3.14 10.37 16.76
C GLY A 111 1.71 9.88 16.51
N ARG A 112 1.53 8.85 15.68
CA ARG A 112 0.23 8.29 15.31
C ARG A 112 0.07 6.86 15.83
N LEU A 113 -1.09 6.57 16.38
CA LEU A 113 -1.41 5.28 16.97
C LEU A 113 -1.82 4.28 15.89
N TYR A 114 -1.30 3.06 15.98
CA TYR A 114 -1.62 1.95 15.10
C TYR A 114 -2.06 0.74 15.89
N VAL A 115 -2.98 -0.02 15.32
CA VAL A 115 -3.49 -1.28 15.86
C VAL A 115 -3.60 -2.33 14.78
N GLN A 116 -3.51 -3.60 15.15
CA GLN A 116 -3.87 -4.72 14.29
C GLN A 116 -5.33 -5.10 14.56
N PRO A 117 -6.26 -4.83 13.63
CA PRO A 117 -7.68 -5.10 13.80
C PRO A 117 -8.01 -6.55 13.40
N PRO A 118 -9.22 -7.06 13.62
CA PRO A 118 -9.57 -8.40 13.16
C PRO A 118 -9.48 -8.53 11.63
N ARG A 119 -9.44 -9.78 11.15
CA ARG A 119 -9.23 -10.13 9.75
C ARG A 119 -10.26 -9.47 8.82
N ASP A 120 -11.52 -9.48 9.23
CA ASP A 120 -12.64 -8.91 8.48
C ASP A 120 -12.42 -7.43 8.17
N VAL A 121 -11.91 -6.63 9.11
CA VAL A 121 -11.54 -5.23 8.87
C VAL A 121 -10.48 -5.12 7.78
N LEU A 122 -9.41 -5.93 7.88
CA LEU A 122 -8.32 -5.91 6.89
C LEU A 122 -8.77 -6.34 5.49
N GLU A 123 -9.75 -7.23 5.38
CA GLU A 123 -10.28 -7.69 4.09
C GLU A 123 -11.02 -6.59 3.33
N HIS A 124 -11.56 -5.59 4.04
CA HIS A 124 -12.24 -4.44 3.43
C HIS A 124 -11.29 -3.32 2.99
N LEU A 125 -10.01 -3.41 3.34
CA LEU A 125 -9.00 -2.42 2.97
C LEU A 125 -8.43 -2.69 1.59
N ILE A 126 -8.03 -1.61 0.91
CA ILE A 126 -7.40 -1.64 -0.40
C ILE A 126 -6.18 -0.72 -0.36
N ALA A 127 -5.01 -1.28 -0.64
CA ALA A 127 -3.81 -0.49 -0.86
C ALA A 127 -3.71 -0.09 -2.33
N VAL A 128 -3.38 1.18 -2.58
CA VAL A 128 -3.21 1.78 -3.90
C VAL A 128 -1.82 2.37 -3.97
N ARG A 129 -0.94 1.72 -4.73
CA ARG A 129 0.46 2.12 -4.95
C ARG A 129 0.59 2.85 -6.27
N LEU A 130 0.69 4.18 -6.22
CA LEU A 130 0.94 5.03 -7.37
C LEU A 130 2.45 5.13 -7.63
N HIS A 131 2.87 4.76 -8.84
CA HIS A 131 4.26 4.83 -9.27
C HIS A 131 4.58 6.20 -9.89
N LEU A 132 5.52 6.94 -9.29
CA LEU A 132 5.96 8.23 -9.82
C LEU A 132 7.16 8.11 -10.77
N ASP A 133 7.82 6.95 -10.75
CA ASP A 133 8.89 6.56 -11.66
C ASP A 133 8.58 5.20 -12.30
N ASP A 134 9.25 4.93 -13.42
CA ASP A 134 9.23 3.61 -14.03
C ASP A 134 9.80 2.55 -13.08
N CYS A 135 9.09 1.44 -12.93
CA CYS A 135 9.46 0.32 -12.09
C CYS A 135 9.55 -0.95 -12.96
N GLY A 136 10.74 -1.16 -13.53
CA GLY A 136 11.12 -2.40 -14.21
C GLY A 136 11.73 -3.43 -13.27
N GLU A 137 12.19 -4.56 -13.82
CA GLU A 137 12.70 -5.69 -13.04
C GLU A 137 13.91 -5.35 -12.15
N THR A 138 14.79 -4.48 -12.64
CA THR A 138 16.01 -4.05 -11.92
C THR A 138 15.76 -2.95 -10.91
N ALA A 139 14.55 -2.37 -10.88
CA ALA A 139 14.17 -1.27 -9.98
C ALA A 139 13.73 -1.76 -8.58
N GLY A 140 13.92 -3.05 -8.27
CA GLY A 140 13.45 -3.66 -7.03
C GLY A 140 11.93 -3.63 -6.90
N PRO A 141 11.16 -4.14 -7.89
CA PRO A 141 9.70 -4.07 -7.90
C PRO A 141 9.11 -4.79 -6.69
N LEU A 142 7.85 -4.44 -6.38
CA LEU A 142 7.09 -5.25 -5.44
C LEU A 142 6.87 -6.64 -6.05
N ARG A 143 7.07 -7.68 -5.26
CA ARG A 143 6.71 -9.05 -5.61
C ARG A 143 5.55 -9.48 -4.73
N VAL A 144 4.58 -10.17 -5.31
CA VAL A 144 3.39 -10.66 -4.62
C VAL A 144 3.27 -12.16 -4.76
N VAL A 145 2.63 -12.81 -3.79
CA VAL A 145 2.23 -14.23 -3.86
C VAL A 145 0.73 -14.28 -4.19
N PRO A 146 0.32 -14.51 -5.45
CA PRO A 146 -1.07 -14.36 -5.86
C PRO A 146 -2.04 -15.27 -5.08
N GLY A 147 -3.15 -14.71 -4.62
CA GLY A 147 -4.21 -15.44 -3.90
C GLY A 147 -3.92 -15.74 -2.43
N SER A 148 -2.74 -15.39 -1.92
CA SER A 148 -2.36 -15.59 -0.51
C SER A 148 -3.22 -14.80 0.48
N HIS A 149 -3.80 -13.66 0.06
CA HIS A 149 -4.71 -12.85 0.88
C HIS A 149 -5.92 -13.61 1.43
N ARG A 150 -6.32 -14.71 0.77
CA ARG A 150 -7.47 -15.56 1.18
C ARG A 150 -7.18 -16.43 2.41
N GLN A 151 -5.91 -16.57 2.78
CA GLN A 151 -5.47 -17.36 3.94
C GLN A 151 -5.59 -16.60 5.27
N GLY A 152 -6.01 -15.33 5.24
CA GLY A 152 -6.07 -14.50 6.45
C GLY A 152 -4.67 -14.12 6.95
N ARG A 153 -4.53 -13.96 8.27
CA ARG A 153 -3.25 -13.63 8.91
C ARG A 153 -2.37 -14.88 8.97
N LEU A 154 -1.13 -14.76 8.50
CA LEU A 154 -0.18 -15.87 8.47
C LEU A 154 0.97 -15.64 9.46
N THR A 155 1.48 -16.73 10.04
CA THR A 155 2.78 -16.71 10.74
C THR A 155 3.92 -16.72 9.73
N GLN A 156 5.12 -16.32 10.13
CA GLN A 156 6.28 -16.30 9.24
C GLN A 156 6.52 -17.65 8.54
N ALA A 157 6.41 -18.77 9.26
CA ALA A 157 6.55 -20.11 8.67
C ALA A 157 5.49 -20.39 7.59
N GLN A 158 4.24 -20.00 7.84
CA GLN A 158 3.15 -20.14 6.86
C GLN A 158 3.36 -19.22 5.65
N MET A 159 3.88 -18.00 5.84
CA MET A 159 4.20 -17.09 4.73
C MET A 159 5.24 -17.70 3.79
N LEU A 160 6.31 -18.29 4.35
CA LEU A 160 7.36 -18.94 3.58
C LEU A 160 6.83 -20.16 2.83
N ALA A 161 6.03 -21.01 3.50
CA ALA A 161 5.41 -22.17 2.87
C ALA A 161 4.46 -21.77 1.72
N GLU A 162 3.67 -20.71 1.91
CA GLU A 162 2.73 -20.25 0.87
C GLU A 162 3.46 -19.63 -0.32
N ARG A 163 4.57 -18.91 -0.07
CA ARG A 163 5.46 -18.40 -1.11
C ARG A 163 6.07 -19.54 -1.93
N GLU A 164 6.59 -20.57 -1.27
CA GLU A 164 7.17 -21.74 -1.93
C GLU A 164 6.13 -22.45 -2.81
N ARG A 165 4.94 -22.65 -2.25
CA ARG A 165 3.86 -23.39 -2.91
C ARG A 165 3.26 -22.67 -4.13
N ARG A 166 3.17 -21.34 -4.09
CA ARG A 166 2.50 -20.55 -5.15
C ARG A 166 3.45 -19.78 -6.07
N GLY A 167 4.70 -19.60 -5.65
CA GLY A 167 5.63 -18.71 -6.30
C GLY A 167 5.30 -17.22 -6.10
N GLU A 168 6.15 -16.37 -6.67
CA GLU A 168 6.00 -14.92 -6.63
C GLU A 168 5.96 -14.31 -8.02
N VAL A 169 5.17 -13.25 -8.16
CA VAL A 169 5.07 -12.46 -9.39
C VAL A 169 5.57 -11.04 -9.14
N ALA A 170 6.46 -10.55 -10.00
CA ALA A 170 6.91 -9.17 -9.96
C ALA A 170 5.83 -8.23 -10.53
N CYS A 171 5.52 -7.17 -9.79
CA CYS A 171 4.59 -6.13 -10.19
C CYS A 171 5.36 -4.97 -10.82
N LEU A 172 5.45 -5.00 -12.15
CA LEU A 172 6.09 -3.96 -12.94
C LEU A 172 5.07 -2.88 -13.28
N SER A 173 5.49 -1.62 -13.28
CA SER A 173 4.62 -0.50 -13.63
C SER A 173 5.42 0.60 -14.30
N LYS A 174 4.80 1.28 -15.27
CA LYS A 174 5.31 2.54 -15.79
C LYS A 174 4.93 3.68 -14.85
N ARG A 175 5.65 4.81 -14.98
CA ARG A 175 5.28 6.08 -14.34
C ARG A 175 3.80 6.37 -14.59
N GLY A 176 3.10 6.81 -13.54
CA GLY A 176 1.68 7.10 -13.56
C GLY A 176 0.79 5.87 -13.49
N GLY A 177 1.36 4.66 -13.46
CA GLY A 177 0.61 3.43 -13.22
C GLY A 177 0.34 3.19 -11.73
N VAL A 178 -0.72 2.44 -11.46
CA VAL A 178 -1.17 2.07 -10.12
C VAL A 178 -1.15 0.56 -9.95
N LEU A 179 -0.60 0.10 -8.83
CA LEU A 179 -0.78 -1.25 -8.33
C LEU A 179 -1.82 -1.21 -7.19
N LEU A 180 -2.96 -1.86 -7.39
CA LEU A 180 -3.91 -2.13 -6.31
C LEU A 180 -3.60 -3.48 -5.68
N MET A 181 -3.72 -3.59 -4.36
CA MET A 181 -3.56 -4.87 -3.67
C MET A 181 -4.36 -4.94 -2.36
N ARG A 182 -4.73 -6.15 -1.97
CA ARG A 182 -5.29 -6.45 -0.63
C ARG A 182 -4.17 -6.38 0.42
N PRO A 183 -4.37 -5.74 1.58
CA PRO A 183 -3.34 -5.69 2.64
C PRO A 183 -2.90 -7.07 3.15
N LEU A 184 -3.79 -8.06 3.14
CA LEU A 184 -3.46 -9.44 3.48
C LEU A 184 -2.66 -10.19 2.39
N LEU A 185 -2.45 -9.61 1.21
CA LEU A 185 -1.63 -10.24 0.16
C LEU A 185 -0.18 -10.30 0.62
N LEU A 186 0.42 -11.48 0.60
CA LEU A 186 1.85 -11.61 0.87
C LEU A 186 2.64 -10.88 -0.20
N HIS A 187 3.54 -10.02 0.24
CA HIS A 187 4.38 -9.24 -0.65
C HIS A 187 5.75 -8.94 -0.04
N ALA A 188 6.70 -8.68 -0.92
CA ALA A 188 8.08 -8.33 -0.60
C ALA A 188 8.59 -7.29 -1.61
N SER A 189 9.68 -6.60 -1.30
CA SER A 189 10.35 -5.71 -2.26
C SER A 189 11.85 -5.91 -2.21
N SER A 190 12.41 -6.44 -3.30
CA SER A 190 13.84 -6.68 -3.46
C SER A 190 14.63 -5.36 -3.54
N ARG A 191 15.94 -5.43 -3.29
CA ARG A 191 16.87 -4.31 -3.55
C ARG A 191 16.87 -3.93 -5.03
N SER A 192 17.04 -2.64 -5.31
CA SER A 192 17.30 -2.14 -6.66
C SER A 192 18.73 -2.49 -7.05
N THR A 193 18.96 -2.91 -8.29
CA THR A 193 20.29 -3.29 -8.81
C THR A 193 20.79 -2.40 -9.93
N GLY A 194 20.05 -1.32 -10.28
CA GLY A 194 20.47 -0.43 -11.36
C GLY A 194 19.55 0.76 -11.67
N ALA A 195 18.44 0.97 -10.94
CA ALA A 195 17.59 2.13 -11.16
C ALA A 195 18.05 3.34 -10.31
N PRO A 196 18.04 4.57 -10.88
CA PRO A 196 18.54 5.78 -10.19
C PRO A 196 17.68 6.17 -8.98
N SER A 197 16.35 6.07 -9.10
CA SER A 197 15.38 6.21 -8.01
C SER A 197 14.08 5.52 -8.39
N ARG A 198 13.34 5.04 -7.38
CA ARG A 198 11.96 4.56 -7.50
C ARG A 198 11.11 5.18 -6.40
N ARG A 199 10.30 6.18 -6.78
CA ARG A 199 9.34 6.81 -5.88
C ARG A 199 7.93 6.24 -6.04
N VAL A 200 7.28 5.96 -4.92
CA VAL A 200 5.92 5.42 -4.84
C VAL A 200 5.15 6.13 -3.74
N LEU A 201 3.90 6.50 -4.03
CA LEU A 201 2.93 6.88 -3.01
C LEU A 201 2.03 5.66 -2.73
N HIS A 202 2.01 5.21 -1.49
CA HIS A 202 1.22 4.08 -1.04
C HIS A 202 0.06 4.57 -0.18
N PHE A 203 -1.12 4.64 -0.79
CA PHE A 203 -2.36 4.95 -0.11
C PHE A 203 -2.99 3.67 0.44
N VAL A 204 -3.65 3.78 1.58
CA VAL A 204 -4.58 2.76 2.07
C VAL A 204 -5.96 3.37 2.12
N PHE A 205 -6.93 2.68 1.53
CA PHE A 205 -8.34 3.04 1.52
C PHE A 205 -9.15 2.03 2.33
N GLY A 206 -10.12 2.52 3.08
CA GLY A 206 -11.00 1.70 3.91
C GLY A 206 -12.41 2.26 4.04
N PRO A 207 -13.36 1.49 4.58
CA PRO A 207 -14.71 1.98 4.84
C PRO A 207 -14.66 3.16 5.83
N ARG A 208 -15.57 4.13 5.68
CA ARG A 208 -15.61 5.31 6.57
C ARG A 208 -15.90 4.98 8.03
N ALA A 209 -16.69 3.94 8.27
CA ALA A 209 -17.00 3.45 9.60
C ALA A 209 -16.17 2.19 9.92
N LEU A 210 -15.69 2.11 11.16
CA LEU A 210 -15.00 0.94 11.69
C LEU A 210 -15.83 0.27 12.77
N PRO A 211 -15.71 -1.06 12.95
CA PRO A 211 -16.33 -1.76 14.05
C PRO A 211 -15.55 -1.51 15.37
N LEU A 212 -16.06 -2.09 16.46
CA LEU A 212 -15.38 -2.14 17.76
C LEU A 212 -15.11 -0.76 18.38
N GLY A 213 -15.86 0.27 17.99
CA GLY A 213 -15.70 1.65 18.47
C GLY A 213 -14.45 2.35 17.94
N LEU A 214 -13.71 1.74 17.01
CA LEU A 214 -12.54 2.36 16.41
C LEU A 214 -12.95 3.57 15.56
N ARG A 215 -12.07 4.57 15.51
CA ARG A 215 -12.13 5.67 14.56
C ARG A 215 -10.80 5.80 13.84
N TRP A 216 -10.84 6.12 12.55
CA TRP A 216 -9.63 6.44 11.81
C TRP A 216 -8.93 7.65 12.42
N ALA A 217 -7.60 7.61 12.48
CA ALA A 217 -6.83 8.80 12.85
C ALA A 217 -7.07 9.97 11.87
N GLN A 218 -7.31 9.63 10.59
CA GLN A 218 -7.70 10.55 9.53
C GLN A 218 -8.49 9.76 8.48
N ALA A 219 -9.50 10.39 7.89
CA ALA A 219 -10.23 9.83 6.75
C ALA A 219 -10.60 10.97 5.79
N VAL A 220 -10.12 10.91 4.55
CA VAL A 220 -10.47 11.85 3.47
C VAL A 220 -11.28 11.12 2.40
#